data_AF-A0A2E2V6J1-F1
#
_entry.id   AF-A0A2E2V6J1-F1
#
_cell.length_a   1.000
_cell.length_b   1.000
_cell.length_c   1.000
_cell.angle_alpha   90.00
_cell.angle_beta   90.00
_cell.angle_gamma   90.00
#
_symmetry.space_group_name_H-M   'P 1'
#
loop_
_entity.id
_entity.type
_entity.pdbx_description
1 polymer ?
#
loop_
_entity_poly.entity_id
_entity_poly.type
_entity_poly.pdbx_seq_one_letter_code
_entity_poly.pdbx_strand_id
1 'polypeptide(L)'
;MKKVIIDTDPGIDDAAALLLALASPELSVVAITTGYGNGPLEVTTQNVYRILRSANRTDVPIYAGAYKPLVRDPSLGWALHVHGADALGNTNLPVPKISDVIQHTHADIEIINRVMAEPGQITLIALGRLTNIALALSIEPNLATSVSKIVVMGGAIHVPGNVSKFATANFYEDPESAAILHQSGAPIVQVSLDVCN
;
A
#
# COMPACT_ATOMS: atom_id res chain seq x y z
N MET A 1 11.07 14.13 12.60
CA MET A 1 9.86 13.44 12.11
C MET A 1 10.18 12.83 10.76
N LYS A 2 9.92 11.54 10.55
CA LYS A 2 10.25 10.82 9.31
C LYS A 2 9.12 11.03 8.29
N LYS A 3 9.45 11.47 7.08
CA LYS A 3 8.47 11.59 6.00
C LYS A 3 8.16 10.21 5.43
N VAL A 4 6.88 9.88 5.35
CA VAL A 4 6.44 8.57 4.85
C VAL A 4 5.36 8.72 3.79
N ILE A 5 5.44 7.88 2.76
CA ILE A 5 4.33 7.56 1.87
C ILE A 5 3.88 6.17 2.25
N ILE A 6 2.57 5.99 2.46
CA ILE A 6 1.98 4.69 2.78
C ILE A 6 1.24 4.20 1.54
N ASP A 7 1.69 3.08 0.98
CA ASP A 7 1.03 2.37 -0.12
C ASP A 7 0.24 1.20 0.46
N THR A 8 -1.08 1.22 0.30
CA THR A 8 -2.01 0.35 1.04
C THR A 8 -3.20 -0.05 0.19
N ASP A 9 -3.92 -1.08 0.60
CA ASP A 9 -5.15 -1.53 -0.01
C ASP A 9 -6.19 -1.79 1.08
N PRO A 10 -6.70 -0.73 1.76
CA PRO A 10 -7.19 -0.88 3.13
C PRO A 10 -8.12 -2.06 3.39
N GLY A 11 -7.57 -3.03 4.12
CA GLY A 11 -8.26 -3.98 4.96
C GLY A 11 -8.44 -3.45 6.39
N ILE A 12 -8.82 -4.37 7.29
CA ILE A 12 -9.05 -4.07 8.72
C ILE A 12 -7.72 -3.72 9.42
N ASP A 13 -6.67 -4.45 9.10
CA ASP A 13 -5.31 -4.29 9.60
C ASP A 13 -4.61 -3.05 9.02
N ASP A 14 -4.75 -2.78 7.72
CA ASP A 14 -4.29 -1.52 7.12
C ASP A 14 -4.92 -0.31 7.81
N ALA A 15 -6.21 -0.38 8.15
CA ALA A 15 -6.89 0.69 8.86
C ALA A 15 -6.26 0.95 10.23
N ALA A 16 -5.91 -0.11 10.97
CA ALA A 16 -5.19 0.01 12.23
C ALA A 16 -3.78 0.62 12.02
N ALA A 17 -3.05 0.18 10.99
CA ALA A 17 -1.73 0.71 10.66
C ALA A 17 -1.75 2.20 10.27
N LEU A 18 -2.74 2.60 9.46
CA LEU A 18 -2.95 4.00 9.08
C LEU A 18 -3.30 4.86 10.30
N LEU A 19 -4.23 4.43 11.14
CA LEU A 19 -4.58 5.16 12.37
C LEU A 19 -3.38 5.32 13.31
N LEU A 20 -2.57 4.27 13.47
CA LEU A 20 -1.34 4.33 14.24
C LEU A 20 -0.34 5.33 13.64
N ALA A 21 -0.12 5.27 12.33
CA ALA A 21 0.81 6.16 11.64
C ALA A 21 0.37 7.64 11.71
N LEU A 22 -0.92 7.91 11.55
CA LEU A 22 -1.50 9.25 11.62
C LEU A 22 -1.47 9.84 13.03
N ALA A 23 -1.56 9.00 14.06
CA ALA A 23 -1.46 9.41 15.47
C ALA A 23 -0.02 9.53 15.98
N SER A 24 0.97 8.98 15.25
CA SER A 24 2.36 8.96 15.69
C SER A 24 3.05 10.32 15.47
N PRO A 25 3.61 10.95 16.50
CA PRO A 25 4.39 12.18 16.34
C PRO A 25 5.77 11.94 15.69
N GLU A 26 6.15 10.68 15.50
CA GLU A 26 7.42 10.32 14.86
C GLU A 26 7.33 10.37 13.33
N LEU A 27 6.11 10.26 12.78
CA LEU A 27 5.84 10.15 11.35
C LEU A 27 5.11 11.38 10.81
N SER A 28 5.52 11.79 9.61
CA SER A 28 4.81 12.75 8.77
C SER A 28 4.31 12.00 7.55
N VAL A 29 3.04 11.57 7.58
CA VAL A 29 2.40 10.95 6.41
C VAL A 29 2.15 12.04 5.36
N VAL A 30 2.95 12.03 4.28
CA VAL A 30 2.92 13.09 3.26
C VAL A 30 2.01 12.75 2.08
N ALA A 31 1.70 11.46 1.89
CA ALA A 31 0.74 10.96 0.91
C ALA A 31 0.31 9.54 1.29
N ILE A 32 -0.88 9.15 0.85
CA ILE A 32 -1.34 7.77 0.85
C ILE A 32 -1.62 7.37 -0.59
N THR A 33 -1.03 6.26 -1.02
CA THR A 33 -1.29 5.65 -2.31
C THR A 33 -2.10 4.37 -2.11
N THR A 34 -3.01 4.08 -3.05
CA THR A 34 -3.87 2.90 -2.93
C THR A 34 -3.74 1.93 -4.09
N GLY A 35 -3.79 0.64 -3.79
CA GLY A 35 -3.86 -0.44 -4.78
C GLY A 35 -5.11 -1.30 -4.62
N TYR A 36 -5.30 -2.23 -5.55
CA TYR A 36 -6.19 -3.37 -5.36
C TYR A 36 -5.62 -4.34 -4.33
N GLY A 37 -6.49 -5.17 -3.76
CA GLY A 37 -6.06 -6.32 -3.01
C GLY A 37 -7.09 -6.82 -2.01
N ASN A 38 -7.11 -6.26 -0.79
CA ASN A 38 -8.12 -6.64 0.19
C ASN A 38 -9.54 -6.38 -0.29
N GLY A 39 -9.69 -5.37 -1.16
CA GLY A 39 -10.85 -5.15 -2.00
C GLY A 39 -10.47 -4.56 -3.36
N PRO A 40 -11.46 -4.30 -4.24
CA PRO A 40 -11.25 -3.57 -5.49
C PRO A 40 -10.65 -2.19 -5.22
N LEU A 41 -9.83 -1.68 -6.14
CA LEU A 41 -9.18 -0.36 -5.99
C LEU A 41 -10.17 0.74 -5.60
N GLU A 42 -11.35 0.76 -6.22
CA GLU A 42 -12.40 1.72 -5.90
C GLU A 42 -12.76 1.72 -4.40
N VAL A 43 -12.94 0.54 -3.83
CA VAL A 43 -13.31 0.33 -2.43
C VAL A 43 -12.13 0.68 -1.50
N THR A 44 -10.92 0.23 -1.83
CA THR A 44 -9.73 0.50 -1.00
C THR A 44 -9.41 1.99 -0.96
N THR A 45 -9.55 2.71 -2.08
CA THR A 45 -9.42 4.17 -2.14
C THR A 45 -10.48 4.90 -1.30
N GLN A 46 -11.76 4.48 -1.37
CA GLN A 46 -12.82 5.06 -0.52
C GLN A 46 -12.54 4.81 0.97
N ASN A 47 -12.02 3.64 1.32
CA ASN A 47 -11.69 3.28 2.70
C ASN A 47 -10.60 4.16 3.29
N VAL A 48 -9.56 4.53 2.53
CA VAL A 48 -8.57 5.53 2.99
C VAL A 48 -9.24 6.82 3.43
N TYR A 49 -10.18 7.35 2.63
CA TYR A 49 -10.87 8.59 3.00
C TYR A 49 -11.69 8.43 4.29
N ARG A 50 -12.39 7.30 4.47
CA ARG A 50 -13.13 7.01 5.71
C ARG A 50 -12.19 7.02 6.92
N ILE A 51 -11.01 6.42 6.79
CA ILE A 51 -9.98 6.35 7.83
C ILE A 51 -9.40 7.74 8.11
N LEU A 52 -9.07 8.52 7.08
CA LEU A 52 -8.58 9.90 7.26
C LEU A 52 -9.63 10.79 7.93
N ARG A 53 -10.90 10.63 7.58
CA ARG A 53 -12.00 11.38 8.19
C ARG A 53 -12.16 11.04 9.67
N SER A 54 -12.07 9.76 10.05
CA SER A 54 -12.15 9.37 11.46
C SER A 54 -10.93 9.85 12.26
N ALA A 55 -9.76 9.93 11.64
CA ALA A 55 -8.54 10.49 12.22
C ALA A 55 -8.47 12.03 12.20
N ASN A 56 -9.45 12.72 11.61
CA ASN A 56 -9.43 14.17 11.36
C ASN A 56 -8.16 14.63 10.60
N ARG A 57 -7.75 13.84 9.60
CA ARG A 57 -6.53 14.02 8.78
C ARG A 57 -6.79 14.05 7.28
N THR A 58 -7.92 14.61 6.87
CA THR A 58 -8.26 14.76 5.44
C THR A 58 -7.36 15.75 4.69
N ASP A 59 -6.37 16.35 5.36
CA ASP A 59 -5.27 17.11 4.76
C ASP A 59 -4.28 16.22 3.98
N VAL A 60 -4.21 14.92 4.30
CA VAL A 60 -3.30 13.98 3.63
C VAL A 60 -3.85 13.62 2.24
N PRO A 61 -3.10 13.85 1.15
CA PRO A 61 -3.58 13.56 -0.20
C PRO A 61 -3.60 12.05 -0.49
N ILE A 62 -4.64 11.62 -1.21
CA ILE A 62 -4.86 10.23 -1.63
C ILE A 62 -4.65 10.10 -3.14
N TYR A 63 -3.87 9.11 -3.57
CA TYR A 63 -3.61 8.82 -4.99
C TYR A 63 -3.99 7.38 -5.30
N ALA A 64 -4.92 7.20 -6.24
CA ALA A 64 -5.30 5.87 -6.70
C ALA A 64 -4.24 5.32 -7.66
N GLY A 65 -3.93 4.03 -7.51
CA GLY A 65 -2.91 3.33 -8.26
C GLY A 65 -3.45 2.20 -9.10
N ALA A 66 -2.68 1.12 -9.18
CA ALA A 66 -2.99 -0.05 -9.98
C ALA A 66 -4.31 -0.70 -9.53
N TYR A 67 -5.14 -1.08 -10.51
CA TYR A 67 -6.40 -1.80 -10.28
C TYR A 67 -6.29 -3.32 -10.45
N LYS A 68 -5.13 -3.81 -10.92
CA LYS A 68 -4.84 -5.24 -11.16
C LYS A 68 -3.33 -5.53 -11.09
N PRO A 69 -2.93 -6.81 -10.96
CA PRO A 69 -1.52 -7.21 -11.04
C PRO A 69 -0.85 -6.85 -12.37
N LEU A 70 0.48 -6.80 -12.39
CA LEU A 70 1.26 -6.51 -13.60
C LEU A 70 0.95 -7.49 -14.74
N VAL A 71 0.99 -8.79 -14.44
CA VAL A 71 0.93 -9.86 -15.46
C VAL A 71 -0.35 -10.68 -15.37
N ARG A 72 -0.84 -10.91 -14.15
CA ARG A 72 -1.94 -11.85 -13.88
C ARG A 72 -3.30 -11.18 -14.03
N ASP A 73 -4.32 -12.01 -14.21
CA ASP A 73 -5.69 -11.55 -14.09
C ASP A 73 -6.02 -11.23 -12.62
N PRO A 74 -6.83 -10.18 -12.35
CA PRO A 74 -7.27 -9.86 -11.01
C PRO A 74 -8.10 -11.02 -10.44
N SER A 75 -7.89 -11.36 -9.16
CA SER A 75 -8.70 -12.38 -8.50
C SER A 75 -10.15 -11.90 -8.39
N LEU A 76 -11.13 -12.76 -8.71
CA LEU A 76 -12.55 -12.38 -8.72
C LEU A 76 -13.22 -12.35 -7.32
N GLY A 77 -12.49 -12.69 -6.27
CA GLY A 77 -13.00 -12.73 -4.89
C GLY A 77 -12.33 -11.74 -3.92
N TRP A 78 -11.13 -11.23 -4.28
CA TRP A 78 -10.31 -10.40 -3.40
C TRP A 78 -10.14 -11.08 -2.01
N ALA A 79 -9.72 -10.34 -0.98
CA ALA A 79 -9.73 -10.84 0.40
C ALA A 79 -11.01 -10.47 1.18
N LEU A 80 -12.13 -10.25 0.48
CA LEU A 80 -13.40 -9.83 1.11
C LEU A 80 -13.98 -10.86 2.11
N HIS A 81 -13.62 -12.13 1.95
CA HIS A 81 -13.97 -13.17 2.92
C HIS A 81 -13.29 -12.97 4.29
N VAL A 82 -12.17 -12.23 4.34
CA VAL A 82 -11.46 -11.84 5.56
C VAL A 82 -11.91 -10.45 6.02
N HIS A 83 -11.97 -9.49 5.09
CA HIS A 83 -12.17 -8.07 5.41
C HIS A 83 -13.61 -7.58 5.30
N GLY A 84 -14.58 -8.44 4.99
CA GLY A 84 -15.98 -8.05 4.80
C GLY A 84 -16.24 -7.48 3.40
N ALA A 85 -17.52 -7.27 3.08
CA ALA A 85 -17.97 -6.86 1.75
C ALA A 85 -17.56 -5.42 1.38
N ASP A 86 -17.31 -4.56 2.37
CA ASP A 86 -16.76 -3.22 2.19
C ASP A 86 -15.22 -3.17 2.35
N ALA A 87 -14.56 -4.33 2.47
CA ALA A 87 -13.14 -4.48 2.81
C ALA A 87 -12.73 -3.80 4.14
N LEU A 88 -13.67 -3.39 4.99
CA LEU A 88 -13.41 -2.68 6.24
C LEU A 88 -14.25 -3.24 7.41
N GLY A 89 -14.65 -4.51 7.36
CA GLY A 89 -15.38 -5.19 8.42
C GLY A 89 -16.89 -4.92 8.44
N ASN A 90 -17.47 -4.49 7.32
CA ASN A 90 -18.89 -4.13 7.17
C ASN A 90 -19.31 -2.99 8.11
N THR A 91 -18.50 -1.93 8.16
CA THR A 91 -18.66 -0.80 9.09
C THR A 91 -19.96 -0.01 8.89
N ASN A 92 -20.61 -0.13 7.73
CA ASN A 92 -21.75 0.69 7.31
C ASN A 92 -21.47 2.21 7.35
N LEU A 93 -20.19 2.61 7.28
CA LEU A 93 -19.81 4.01 7.21
C LEU A 93 -20.20 4.61 5.84
N PRO A 94 -20.57 5.90 5.80
CA PRO A 94 -20.89 6.57 4.54
C PRO A 94 -19.80 6.38 3.48
N VAL A 95 -20.20 6.09 2.25
CA VAL A 95 -19.30 5.93 1.10
C VAL A 95 -19.10 7.31 0.48
N PRO A 96 -17.87 7.89 0.49
CA PRO A 96 -17.61 9.12 -0.25
C PRO A 96 -17.64 8.86 -1.76
N LYS A 97 -17.95 9.89 -2.56
CA LYS A 97 -17.64 9.83 -3.99
C LYS A 97 -16.14 9.99 -4.17
N ILE A 98 -15.52 9.07 -4.88
CA ILE A 98 -14.06 9.06 -5.10
C ILE A 98 -13.58 10.35 -5.74
N SER A 99 -14.32 10.86 -6.73
CA SER A 99 -14.01 12.10 -7.44
C SER A 99 -13.75 13.30 -6.54
N ASP A 100 -14.30 13.28 -5.32
CA ASP A 100 -14.28 14.41 -4.41
C ASP A 100 -13.04 14.38 -3.50
N VAL A 101 -12.29 13.26 -3.49
CA VAL A 101 -11.28 12.99 -2.46
C VAL A 101 -9.93 12.52 -3.01
N ILE A 102 -9.87 12.07 -4.26
CA ILE A 102 -8.63 11.62 -4.89
C ILE A 102 -7.93 12.73 -5.66
N GLN A 103 -6.61 12.63 -5.72
CA GLN A 103 -5.80 13.40 -6.66
C GLN A 103 -5.83 12.75 -8.05
N HIS A 104 -5.57 13.55 -9.09
CA HIS A 104 -5.59 13.08 -10.48
C HIS A 104 -4.33 12.30 -10.90
N THR A 105 -3.20 12.52 -10.22
CA THR A 105 -1.95 11.81 -10.50
C THR A 105 -2.08 10.35 -10.06
N HIS A 106 -1.57 9.43 -10.88
CA HIS A 106 -1.54 8.01 -10.53
C HIS A 106 -0.49 7.74 -9.43
N ALA A 107 -0.75 6.76 -8.56
CA ALA A 107 0.05 6.48 -7.36
C ALA A 107 1.56 6.31 -7.60
N ASP A 108 1.95 5.52 -8.59
CA ASP A 108 3.35 5.26 -8.96
C ASP A 108 4.09 6.54 -9.39
N ILE A 109 3.45 7.38 -10.20
CA ILE A 109 3.97 8.69 -10.62
C ILE A 109 4.13 9.62 -9.43
N GLU A 110 3.17 9.62 -8.49
CA GLU A 110 3.30 10.45 -7.29
C GLU A 110 4.41 9.97 -6.36
N ILE A 111 4.58 8.64 -6.22
CA ILE A 111 5.71 8.05 -5.50
C ILE A 111 7.03 8.57 -6.10
N ILE A 112 7.17 8.53 -7.43
CA ILE A 112 8.34 9.07 -8.13
C ILE A 112 8.51 10.55 -7.84
N ASN A 113 7.49 11.37 -8.08
CA ASN A 113 7.56 12.82 -7.91
C ASN A 113 8.06 13.22 -6.52
N ARG A 114 7.51 12.61 -5.47
CA ARG A 114 7.87 12.93 -4.09
C ARG A 114 9.26 12.43 -3.72
N VAL A 115 9.59 11.18 -4.05
CA VAL A 115 10.89 10.60 -3.71
C VAL A 115 12.02 11.34 -4.43
N MET A 116 11.84 11.64 -5.72
CA MET A 116 12.87 12.31 -6.52
C MET A 116 12.99 13.81 -6.19
N ALA A 117 11.94 14.44 -5.66
CA ALA A 117 12.02 15.82 -5.16
C ALA A 117 12.84 15.95 -3.87
N GLU A 118 12.89 14.89 -3.05
CA GLU A 118 13.62 14.87 -1.78
C GLU A 118 14.42 13.56 -1.57
N PRO A 119 15.46 13.29 -2.38
CA PRO A 119 16.21 12.04 -2.28
C PRO A 119 16.78 11.79 -0.88
N GLY A 120 16.66 10.56 -0.40
CA GLY A 120 17.10 10.08 0.90
C GLY A 120 16.16 10.42 2.07
N GLN A 121 15.10 11.21 1.85
CA GLN A 121 14.23 11.70 2.93
C GLN A 121 12.95 10.88 3.13
N ILE A 122 12.43 10.27 2.07
CA ILE A 122 11.12 9.59 2.11
C ILE A 122 11.31 8.10 2.34
N THR A 123 10.62 7.57 3.34
CA THR A 123 10.42 6.13 3.52
C THR A 123 9.10 5.71 2.86
N LEU A 124 9.14 4.68 2.03
CA LEU A 124 7.93 4.04 1.51
C LEU A 124 7.51 2.92 2.47
N ILE A 125 6.25 2.90 2.88
CA ILE A 125 5.67 1.83 3.68
C ILE A 125 4.61 1.14 2.83
N ALA A 126 4.92 -0.07 2.36
CA ALA A 126 4.06 -0.90 1.54
C ALA A 126 3.30 -1.88 2.43
N LEU A 127 2.01 -1.65 2.61
CA LEU A 127 1.10 -2.51 3.38
C LEU A 127 0.32 -3.46 2.47
N GLY A 128 0.18 -3.13 1.19
CA GLY A 128 -0.56 -3.91 0.21
C GLY A 128 0.28 -4.62 -0.85
N ARG A 129 -0.36 -4.93 -1.97
CA ARG A 129 0.28 -5.54 -3.15
C ARG A 129 1.28 -4.55 -3.75
N LEU A 130 2.45 -5.05 -4.16
CA LEU A 130 3.61 -4.22 -4.52
C LEU A 130 3.54 -3.55 -5.90
N THR A 131 2.41 -3.61 -6.58
CA THR A 131 2.27 -3.19 -7.99
C THR A 131 2.62 -1.72 -8.21
N ASN A 132 2.15 -0.80 -7.35
CA ASN A 132 2.48 0.62 -7.46
C ASN A 132 3.99 0.88 -7.32
N ILE A 133 4.62 0.20 -6.36
CA ILE A 133 6.06 0.35 -6.10
C ILE A 133 6.88 -0.26 -7.24
N ALA A 134 6.49 -1.41 -7.75
CA ALA A 134 7.15 -2.06 -8.88
C ALA A 134 7.04 -1.22 -10.16
N LEU A 135 5.87 -0.63 -10.43
CA LEU A 135 5.69 0.33 -11.52
C LEU A 135 6.59 1.55 -11.35
N ALA A 136 6.61 2.15 -10.15
CA ALA A 136 7.45 3.30 -9.86
C ALA A 136 8.94 3.02 -10.10
N LEU A 137 9.44 1.87 -9.60
CA LEU A 137 10.81 1.41 -9.81
C LEU A 137 11.12 1.10 -11.28
N SER A 138 10.14 0.62 -12.04
CA SER A 138 10.29 0.30 -13.46
C SER A 138 10.32 1.55 -14.34
N ILE A 139 9.56 2.58 -13.98
CA ILE A 139 9.52 3.87 -14.68
C ILE A 139 10.75 4.72 -14.34
N GLU A 140 11.13 4.79 -13.06
CA GLU A 140 12.28 5.56 -12.59
C GLU A 140 13.22 4.66 -11.77
N PRO A 141 14.21 4.01 -12.41
CA PRO A 141 15.15 3.13 -11.72
C PRO A 141 15.99 3.81 -10.64
N ASN A 142 16.25 5.12 -10.72
CA ASN A 142 16.99 5.83 -9.66
C ASN A 142 16.18 5.98 -8.38
N LEU A 143 14.88 5.67 -8.40
CA LEU A 143 14.04 5.63 -7.21
C LEU A 143 14.61 4.65 -6.17
N ALA A 144 15.20 3.54 -6.61
CA ALA A 144 15.79 2.52 -5.74
C ALA A 144 16.89 3.09 -4.83
N THR A 145 17.70 4.02 -5.32
CA THR A 145 18.77 4.67 -4.56
C THR A 145 18.36 6.00 -3.94
N SER A 146 17.26 6.60 -4.44
CA SER A 146 16.74 7.89 -3.95
C SER A 146 15.76 7.74 -2.79
N VAL A 147 15.15 6.57 -2.60
CA VAL A 147 14.31 6.30 -1.43
C VAL A 147 15.18 6.11 -0.18
N SER A 148 14.71 6.58 0.98
CA SER A 148 15.40 6.34 2.27
C SER A 148 15.42 4.84 2.60
N LYS A 149 14.26 4.19 2.46
CA LYS A 149 14.04 2.75 2.52
C LYS A 149 12.61 2.40 2.12
N ILE A 150 12.40 1.14 1.78
CA ILE A 150 11.09 0.55 1.49
C ILE A 150 10.81 -0.48 2.58
N VAL A 151 9.83 -0.20 3.44
CA VAL A 151 9.34 -1.14 4.45
C VAL A 151 8.14 -1.87 3.85
N VAL A 152 8.18 -3.20 3.83
CA VAL A 152 7.15 -4.02 3.16
C VAL A 152 6.53 -4.99 4.15
N MET A 153 5.20 -5.01 4.23
CA MET A 153 4.44 -6.08 4.84
C MET A 153 4.21 -7.19 3.81
N GLY A 154 4.77 -8.37 4.06
CA GLY A 154 4.59 -9.52 3.18
C GLY A 154 5.75 -10.52 3.23
N GLY A 155 5.51 -11.68 2.63
CA GLY A 155 6.46 -12.80 2.65
C GLY A 155 6.33 -13.67 3.89
N ALA A 156 6.87 -14.88 3.77
CA ALA A 156 6.97 -15.86 4.85
C ALA A 156 8.27 -16.63 4.63
N ILE A 157 9.20 -16.54 5.59
CA ILE A 157 10.57 -17.04 5.43
C ILE A 157 10.73 -18.41 6.09
N HIS A 158 10.40 -18.49 7.38
CA HIS A 158 10.52 -19.69 8.22
C HIS A 158 9.16 -20.23 8.67
N VAL A 159 8.07 -19.57 8.29
CA VAL A 159 6.69 -19.96 8.61
C VAL A 159 5.88 -20.23 7.33
N PRO A 160 4.74 -20.95 7.42
CA PRO A 160 3.84 -21.11 6.29
C PRO A 160 3.24 -19.77 5.82
N GLY A 161 2.89 -19.71 4.53
CA GLY A 161 2.10 -18.61 3.99
C GLY A 161 0.62 -18.66 4.42
N ASN A 162 -0.12 -17.57 4.16
CA ASN A 162 -1.54 -17.43 4.52
C ASN A 162 -2.53 -17.57 3.35
N VAL A 163 -2.06 -17.52 2.10
CA VAL A 163 -2.88 -17.82 0.90
C VAL A 163 -2.57 -19.22 0.35
N SER A 164 -1.32 -19.63 0.43
CA SER A 164 -0.90 -21.01 0.21
C SER A 164 0.15 -21.39 1.23
N LYS A 165 0.57 -22.66 1.26
CA LYS A 165 1.65 -23.11 2.15
C LYS A 165 2.95 -22.28 2.01
N PHE A 166 3.17 -21.63 0.85
CA PHE A 166 4.42 -20.96 0.52
C PHE A 166 4.27 -19.47 0.16
N ALA A 167 3.06 -18.91 0.22
CA ALA A 167 2.83 -17.54 -0.26
C ALA A 167 1.87 -16.75 0.63
N THR A 168 2.17 -15.46 0.74
CA THR A 168 1.37 -14.49 1.48
C THR A 168 0.50 -13.66 0.55
N ALA A 169 -0.62 -13.15 1.06
CA ALA A 169 -1.59 -12.36 0.30
C ALA A 169 -0.96 -11.26 -0.58
N ASN A 170 -0.12 -10.39 0.00
CA ASN A 170 0.47 -9.27 -0.73
C ASN A 170 1.41 -9.67 -1.87
N PHE A 171 1.95 -10.89 -1.86
CA PHE A 171 2.91 -11.37 -2.87
C PHE A 171 2.30 -12.39 -3.82
N TYR A 172 1.20 -13.06 -3.44
CA TYR A 172 0.65 -14.19 -4.20
C TYR A 172 0.01 -13.77 -5.53
N GLU A 173 -0.72 -12.66 -5.52
CA GLU A 173 -1.46 -12.16 -6.70
C GLU A 173 -0.56 -11.39 -7.68
N ASP A 174 0.56 -10.84 -7.20
CA ASP A 174 1.54 -10.11 -8.03
C ASP A 174 2.99 -10.41 -7.59
N PRO A 175 3.45 -11.66 -7.75
CA PRO A 175 4.81 -12.03 -7.40
C PRO A 175 5.83 -11.41 -8.35
N GLU A 176 5.43 -11.01 -9.55
CA GLU A 176 6.28 -10.29 -10.50
C GLU A 176 6.68 -8.92 -9.93
N SER A 177 5.74 -8.18 -9.31
CA SER A 177 6.04 -6.95 -8.59
C SER A 177 6.96 -7.17 -7.39
N ALA A 178 6.75 -8.25 -6.65
CA ALA A 178 7.65 -8.62 -5.56
C ALA A 178 9.08 -8.91 -6.07
N ALA A 179 9.21 -9.60 -7.21
CA ALA A 179 10.50 -9.87 -7.83
C ALA A 179 11.21 -8.58 -8.27
N ILE A 180 10.49 -7.65 -8.91
CA ILE A 180 11.03 -6.34 -9.31
C ILE A 180 11.56 -5.58 -8.09
N LEU A 181 10.78 -5.51 -7.01
CA LEU A 181 11.22 -4.83 -5.79
C LEU A 181 12.50 -5.47 -5.23
N HIS A 182 12.52 -6.79 -5.04
CA HIS A 182 13.68 -7.47 -4.45
C HIS A 182 14.93 -7.43 -5.33
N GLN A 183 14.78 -7.24 -6.65
CA GLN A 183 15.90 -7.09 -7.60
C GLN A 183 16.31 -5.63 -7.80
N SER A 184 15.57 -4.66 -7.27
CA SER A 184 15.79 -3.22 -7.51
C SER A 184 17.08 -2.65 -6.93
N GLY A 185 17.66 -3.33 -5.93
CA GLY A 185 18.79 -2.78 -5.15
C GLY A 185 18.38 -1.72 -4.12
N ALA A 186 17.08 -1.47 -3.93
CA ALA A 186 16.60 -0.55 -2.91
C ALA A 186 16.88 -1.06 -1.48
N PRO A 187 17.04 -0.16 -0.49
CA PRO A 187 17.14 -0.57 0.91
C PRO A 187 15.78 -1.06 1.43
N ILE A 188 15.60 -2.39 1.45
CA ILE A 188 14.33 -3.05 1.81
C ILE A 188 14.36 -3.55 3.26
N VAL A 189 13.28 -3.30 3.98
CA VAL A 189 12.95 -3.94 5.26
C VAL A 189 11.69 -4.75 5.09
N GLN A 190 11.80 -6.07 5.05
CA GLN A 190 10.65 -6.95 4.96
C GLN A 190 10.13 -7.32 6.34
N VAL A 191 8.85 -7.09 6.58
CA VAL A 191 8.08 -7.48 7.76
C VAL A 191 7.16 -8.63 7.33
N SER A 192 7.65 -9.85 7.50
CA SER A 192 6.98 -11.08 7.06
C SER A 192 6.06 -11.67 8.12
N LEU A 193 5.31 -12.71 7.76
CA LEU A 193 4.47 -13.47 8.70
C LEU A 193 5.27 -14.07 9.87
N ASP A 194 6.59 -14.22 9.73
CA ASP A 194 7.48 -14.66 10.81
C ASP A 194 7.38 -13.79 12.08
N VAL A 195 6.99 -12.52 11.94
CA VAL A 195 6.85 -11.58 13.06
C VAL A 195 5.42 -11.06 13.25
N CYS A 196 4.51 -11.34 12.31
CA CYS A 196 3.12 -10.87 12.35
C CYS A 196 2.12 -11.94 12.81
N ASN A 197 2.52 -13.21 12.88
CA ASN A 197 1.69 -14.32 13.36
C ASN A 197 1.51 -14.35 14.88
#